data_AF-A0A7S2NSN0-F1
#
_entry.id   AF-A0A7S2NSN0-F1
#
_cell.length_a   1.000
_cell.length_b   1.000
_cell.length_c   1.000
_cell.angle_alpha   90.00
_cell.angle_beta   90.00
_cell.angle_gamma   90.00
#
_symmetry.space_group_name_H-M   'P 1'
#
loop_
_entity.id
_entity.type
_entity.pdbx_description
1 polymer ?
#
loop_
_entity_poly.entity_id
_entity_poly.type
_entity_poly.pdbx_seq_one_letter_code
_entity_poly.pdbx_strand_id
1 'polypeptide(L)'
;EAVRGAVCSNELRVDRPGLEPSRRRILWHHPPPGVEDQEQLDGWGLTELFVRPMTFPSKCSLVELVAHGPQPCDQFVQDVWSSSLKSTMAALEWHAEARNFPDTTMYWMGMFANRLDAPFVEADWGDGDLRTVPFYFALHDSCGLVNILNDGAAEEMAKTYKRLYSVYEAWVAMTTGKSYDIVMSTGAIATTQPFSHGGWEFGAFNAYTRTW
;
A
#
# COMPACT_ATOMS: atom_id res chain seq x y z
N GLU A 1 12.78 -26.87 -20.80
CA GLU A 1 12.13 -25.91 -21.71
C GLU A 1 10.74 -25.56 -21.19
N ALA A 2 10.46 -24.26 -21.17
CA ALA A 2 9.19 -23.57 -20.95
C ALA A 2 8.48 -23.69 -19.58
N VAL A 3 8.87 -22.80 -18.66
CA VAL A 3 7.99 -22.23 -17.63
C VAL A 3 6.96 -21.35 -18.33
N ARG A 4 5.66 -21.67 -18.22
CA ARG A 4 4.57 -20.78 -18.66
C ARG A 4 4.16 -19.91 -17.49
N GLY A 5 4.42 -18.61 -17.62
CA GLY A 5 3.94 -17.58 -16.72
C GLY A 5 2.42 -17.50 -16.73
N ALA A 6 1.84 -17.44 -15.54
CA ALA A 6 0.44 -17.08 -15.36
C ALA A 6 0.31 -15.57 -15.58
N VAL A 7 -0.30 -15.19 -16.69
CA VAL A 7 -0.76 -13.82 -16.94
C VAL A 7 -2.16 -13.73 -16.33
N CYS A 8 -2.31 -12.93 -15.27
CA CYS A 8 -3.61 -12.63 -14.70
C CYS A 8 -4.19 -11.45 -15.48
N SER A 9 -5.13 -11.70 -16.40
CA SER A 9 -5.88 -10.63 -17.06
C SER A 9 -7.32 -11.07 -17.30
N ASN A 10 -8.24 -10.52 -16.50
CA ASN A 10 -9.66 -10.50 -16.82
C ASN A 10 -10.07 -9.03 -16.98
N GLU A 11 -10.18 -8.57 -18.22
CA GLU A 11 -10.70 -7.25 -18.56
C GLU A 11 -12.23 -7.25 -18.43
N LEU A 12 -12.77 -6.49 -17.48
CA LEU A 12 -14.18 -6.10 -17.47
C LEU A 12 -14.27 -4.63 -17.91
N ARG A 13 -14.63 -4.43 -19.19
CA ARG A 13 -14.98 -3.12 -19.76
C ARG A 13 -16.33 -2.66 -19.20
N VAL A 14 -16.33 -1.52 -18.49
CA VAL A 14 -17.55 -0.75 -18.22
C VAL A 14 -17.37 0.63 -18.85
N ASP A 15 -17.94 0.81 -20.04
CA ASP A 15 -18.02 2.12 -20.69
C ASP A 15 -19.01 3.00 -19.93
N ARG A 16 -18.55 4.15 -19.40
CA ARG A 16 -19.43 5.25 -19.00
C ARG A 16 -19.01 6.54 -19.73
N PRO A 17 -19.87 7.11 -20.60
CA PRO A 17 -19.60 8.38 -21.23
C PRO A 17 -20.05 9.55 -20.34
N GLY A 18 -19.22 10.59 -20.21
CA GLY A 18 -19.72 11.92 -19.80
C GLY A 18 -18.96 12.74 -18.74
N LEU A 19 -17.65 12.60 -18.55
CA LEU A 19 -16.89 13.53 -17.70
C LEU A 19 -15.83 14.28 -18.53
N GLU A 20 -16.14 15.53 -18.86
CA GLU A 20 -15.19 16.50 -19.41
C GLU A 20 -14.07 16.78 -18.39
N PRO A 21 -12.78 16.83 -18.78
CA PRO A 21 -11.68 17.00 -17.84
C PRO A 21 -11.50 18.48 -17.48
N SER A 22 -12.16 18.93 -16.42
CA SER A 22 -11.80 20.23 -15.82
C SER A 22 -10.43 20.11 -15.13
N ARG A 23 -9.39 20.63 -15.77
CA ARG A 23 -8.04 20.75 -15.21
C ARG A 23 -8.05 21.67 -13.98
N ARG A 24 -8.29 21.13 -12.80
CA ARG A 24 -7.94 21.83 -11.55
C ARG A 24 -6.49 21.50 -11.21
N ARG A 25 -5.58 22.41 -11.57
CA ARG A 25 -4.24 22.46 -10.99
C ARG A 25 -4.40 22.78 -9.51
N ILE A 26 -4.23 21.79 -8.64
CA ILE A 26 -4.14 22.04 -7.20
C ILE A 26 -2.67 22.39 -6.93
N LEU A 27 -2.36 23.69 -6.85
CA LEU A 27 -1.07 24.20 -6.41
C LEU A 27 -1.13 24.44 -4.91
N TRP A 28 -0.42 23.64 -4.11
CA TRP A 28 -0.24 23.89 -2.68
C TRP A 28 1.09 24.63 -2.47
N HIS A 29 1.03 25.89 -2.05
CA HIS A 29 2.22 26.67 -1.71
C HIS A 29 2.55 26.67 -0.21
N HIS A 30 1.68 26.13 0.66
CA HIS A 30 1.91 26.03 2.11
C HIS A 30 1.27 24.76 2.69
N PRO A 31 1.88 24.11 3.69
CA PRO A 31 1.23 23.02 4.43
C PRO A 31 -0.01 23.53 5.17
N PRO A 32 -1.01 22.65 5.41
CA PRO A 32 -2.17 23.00 6.22
C PRO A 32 -1.74 23.43 7.63
N PRO A 33 -2.51 24.31 8.31
CA PRO A 33 -2.24 24.70 9.68
C PRO A 33 -2.16 23.45 10.59
N GLY A 34 -1.07 23.30 11.35
CA GLY A 34 -0.86 22.19 12.29
C GLY A 34 0.16 21.12 11.86
N VAL A 35 0.69 21.19 10.63
CA VAL A 35 1.86 20.39 10.22
C VAL A 35 3.11 21.25 10.39
N GLU A 36 3.69 21.24 11.58
CA GLU A 36 4.94 21.97 11.86
C GLU A 36 6.15 21.29 11.21
N ASP A 37 6.05 20.00 10.89
CA ASP A 37 7.12 19.21 10.27
C ASP A 37 6.55 18.15 9.31
N GLN A 38 6.80 18.33 8.00
CA GLN A 38 6.41 17.34 6.98
C GLN A 38 7.17 16.02 7.15
N GLU A 39 8.30 16.01 7.86
CA GLU A 39 9.06 14.79 8.15
C GLU A 39 8.33 13.86 9.15
N GLN A 40 7.33 14.38 9.88
CA GLN A 40 6.56 13.65 10.89
C GLN A 40 5.14 13.26 10.43
N LEU A 41 4.78 13.53 9.16
CA LEU A 41 3.46 13.16 8.65
C LEU A 41 3.33 11.63 8.59
N ASP A 42 2.38 11.07 9.34
CA ASP A 42 1.99 9.66 9.25
C ASP A 42 0.78 9.46 8.32
N GLY A 43 0.40 8.21 8.07
CA GLY A 43 -0.77 7.87 7.25
C GLY A 43 -2.09 8.42 7.79
N TRP A 44 -2.23 8.54 9.12
CA TRP A 44 -3.40 9.18 9.74
C TRP A 44 -3.47 10.67 9.43
N GLY A 45 -2.37 11.39 9.66
CA GLY A 45 -2.25 12.81 9.34
C GLY A 45 -2.43 13.08 7.86
N LEU A 46 -1.83 12.26 6.99
CA LEU A 46 -2.02 12.37 5.54
C LEU A 46 -3.50 12.21 5.16
N THR A 47 -4.17 11.25 5.78
CA THR A 47 -5.58 10.96 5.52
C THR A 47 -6.48 12.11 5.95
N GLU A 48 -6.35 12.58 7.19
CA GLU A 48 -7.22 13.62 7.74
C GLU A 48 -6.99 14.99 7.09
N LEU A 49 -5.73 15.32 6.77
CA LEU A 49 -5.38 16.64 6.25
C LEU A 49 -5.58 16.76 4.74
N PHE A 50 -5.45 15.67 3.99
CA PHE A 50 -5.44 15.70 2.52
C PHE A 50 -6.45 14.75 1.89
N VAL A 51 -6.36 13.45 2.18
CA VAL A 51 -7.17 12.45 1.47
C VAL A 51 -8.65 12.70 1.70
N ARG A 52 -9.07 12.76 2.96
CA ARG A 52 -10.47 12.88 3.35
C ARG A 52 -11.10 14.20 2.88
N PRO A 53 -10.48 15.38 3.06
CA PRO A 53 -11.03 16.63 2.49
C PRO A 53 -11.22 16.59 0.98
N MET A 54 -10.33 15.91 0.23
CA MET A 54 -10.44 15.79 -1.22
C MET A 54 -11.54 14.81 -1.66
N THR A 55 -11.70 13.70 -0.94
CA THR A 55 -12.59 12.61 -1.37
C THR A 55 -14.00 12.70 -0.81
N PHE A 56 -14.19 13.35 0.36
CA PHE A 56 -15.48 13.49 1.02
C PHE A 56 -16.59 14.08 0.14
N PRO A 57 -16.36 15.12 -0.68
CA PRO A 57 -17.41 15.67 -1.56
C PRO A 57 -17.94 14.67 -2.59
N SER A 58 -17.06 13.77 -3.07
CA SER A 58 -17.36 12.79 -4.12
C SER A 58 -17.76 11.42 -3.57
N LYS A 59 -17.58 11.18 -2.26
CA LYS A 59 -17.86 9.90 -1.59
C LYS A 59 -17.19 8.70 -2.26
N CYS A 60 -15.92 8.87 -2.62
CA CYS A 60 -15.10 7.87 -3.29
C CYS A 60 -13.75 7.73 -2.56
N SER A 61 -12.89 6.80 -2.98
CA SER A 61 -11.50 6.75 -2.56
C SER A 61 -10.65 7.78 -3.30
N LEU A 62 -9.39 7.99 -2.88
CA LEU A 62 -8.48 8.87 -3.62
C LEU A 62 -8.16 8.29 -4.99
N VAL A 63 -7.95 6.97 -5.03
CA VAL A 63 -7.71 6.22 -6.27
C VAL A 63 -8.84 6.45 -7.26
N GLU A 64 -10.09 6.32 -6.84
CA GLU A 64 -11.25 6.59 -7.70
C GLU A 64 -11.33 8.05 -8.18
N LEU A 65 -10.86 9.00 -7.35
CA LEU A 65 -10.88 10.43 -7.69
C LEU A 65 -9.84 10.79 -8.77
N VAL A 66 -8.68 10.14 -8.76
CA VAL A 66 -7.55 10.49 -9.63
C VAL A 66 -7.35 9.53 -10.81
N ALA A 67 -7.92 8.32 -10.76
CA ALA A 67 -7.74 7.33 -11.81
C ALA A 67 -8.50 7.70 -13.09
N HIS A 68 -7.87 7.44 -14.24
CA HIS A 68 -8.48 7.57 -15.57
C HIS A 68 -8.98 6.23 -16.13
N GLY A 69 -8.91 5.16 -15.34
CA GLY A 69 -9.26 3.80 -15.74
C GLY A 69 -8.91 2.79 -14.64
N PRO A 70 -9.05 1.48 -14.91
CA PRO A 70 -8.68 0.44 -13.96
C PRO A 70 -7.22 0.55 -13.50
N GLN A 71 -6.99 0.40 -12.19
CA GLN A 71 -5.65 0.38 -11.59
C GLN A 71 -5.41 -1.00 -10.96
N PRO A 72 -4.79 -1.94 -11.70
CA PRO A 72 -4.48 -3.26 -11.16
C PRO A 72 -3.49 -3.14 -10.00
N CYS A 73 -3.62 -4.01 -9.00
CA CYS A 73 -2.71 -4.10 -7.87
C CYS A 73 -1.59 -5.09 -8.22
N ASP A 74 -0.36 -4.62 -8.41
CA ASP A 74 0.78 -5.54 -8.53
C ASP A 74 1.24 -6.01 -7.15
N GLN A 75 1.32 -5.08 -6.20
CA GLN A 75 1.84 -5.33 -4.85
C GLN A 75 0.86 -4.80 -3.80
N PHE A 76 0.39 -5.67 -2.92
CA PHE A 76 -0.45 -5.28 -1.80
C PHE A 76 0.44 -4.79 -0.66
N VAL A 77 0.17 -3.57 -0.16
CA VAL A 77 0.94 -2.98 0.94
C VAL A 77 0.22 -3.24 2.25
N GLN A 78 0.88 -3.99 3.12
CA GLN A 78 0.54 -4.09 4.53
C GLN A 78 1.31 -3.01 5.29
N ASP A 79 0.58 -1.98 5.72
CA ASP A 79 1.14 -0.84 6.45
C ASP A 79 0.41 -0.59 7.77
N VAL A 80 1.11 0.12 8.66
CA VAL A 80 0.55 0.62 9.91
C VAL A 80 0.39 2.13 9.75
N TRP A 81 -0.83 2.65 9.68
CA TRP A 81 -1.05 4.08 9.34
C TRP A 81 -0.45 5.10 10.32
N SER A 82 -0.06 4.69 11.53
CA SER A 82 0.73 5.54 12.45
C SER A 82 2.22 5.59 12.09
N SER A 83 2.61 5.00 10.96
CA SER A 83 3.96 4.99 10.42
C SER A 83 4.27 6.29 9.69
N SER A 84 5.51 6.79 9.83
CA SER A 84 6.02 7.89 9.01
C SER A 84 5.80 7.59 7.53
N LEU A 85 5.15 8.51 6.83
CA LEU A 85 4.93 8.43 5.39
C LEU A 85 6.27 8.43 4.64
N LYS A 86 7.23 9.24 5.09
CA LYS A 86 8.58 9.31 4.51
C LYS A 86 9.26 7.93 4.55
N SER A 87 9.28 7.28 5.71
CA SER A 87 9.86 5.95 5.87
C SER A 87 9.10 4.89 5.07
N THR A 88 7.77 5.00 5.00
CA THR A 88 6.90 4.13 4.20
C THR A 88 7.26 4.20 2.72
N MET A 89 7.36 5.41 2.15
CA MET A 89 7.71 5.60 0.74
C MET A 89 9.13 5.13 0.44
N ALA A 90 10.10 5.44 1.31
CA ALA A 90 11.47 4.94 1.17
C ALA A 90 11.54 3.40 1.19
N ALA A 91 10.74 2.75 2.05
CA ALA A 91 10.68 1.29 2.09
C ALA A 91 10.11 0.68 0.80
N LEU A 92 9.12 1.34 0.17
CA LEU A 92 8.59 0.92 -1.12
C LEU A 92 9.59 1.12 -2.26
N GLU A 93 10.41 2.17 -2.22
CA GLU A 93 11.51 2.37 -3.17
C GLU A 93 12.55 1.25 -3.05
N TRP A 94 12.99 0.92 -1.82
CA TRP A 94 13.88 -0.22 -1.57
C TRP A 94 13.30 -1.55 -2.04
N HIS A 95 12.00 -1.76 -1.83
CA HIS A 95 11.30 -2.94 -2.32
C HIS A 95 11.33 -3.04 -3.84
N ALA A 96 10.99 -1.95 -4.53
CA ALA A 96 11.00 -1.88 -5.98
C ALA A 96 12.40 -2.17 -6.55
N GLU A 97 13.44 -1.62 -5.93
CA GLU A 97 14.84 -1.85 -6.32
C GLU A 97 15.26 -3.31 -6.08
N ALA A 98 14.99 -3.86 -4.90
CA ALA A 98 15.34 -5.25 -4.56
C ALA A 98 14.69 -6.26 -5.53
N ARG A 99 13.44 -6.00 -5.92
CA ARG A 99 12.69 -6.82 -6.89
C ARG A 99 13.00 -6.47 -8.34
N ASN A 100 13.74 -5.40 -8.60
CA ASN A 100 14.00 -4.86 -9.94
C ASN A 100 12.69 -4.65 -10.72
N PHE A 101 11.71 -4.03 -10.07
CA PHE A 101 10.42 -3.72 -10.66
C PHE A 101 10.51 -2.49 -11.59
N PRO A 102 9.70 -2.44 -12.67
CA PRO A 102 9.59 -1.25 -13.49
C PRO A 102 8.88 -0.11 -12.74
N ASP A 103 9.13 1.13 -13.15
CA ASP A 103 8.46 2.34 -12.61
C ASP A 103 6.93 2.31 -12.76
N THR A 104 6.40 1.41 -13.61
CA THR A 104 4.96 1.21 -13.82
C THR A 104 4.32 0.28 -12.79
N THR A 105 5.09 -0.28 -11.85
CA THR A 105 4.56 -1.18 -10.81
C THR A 105 3.65 -0.45 -9.84
N MET A 106 2.47 -1.01 -9.63
CA MET A 106 1.40 -0.41 -8.83
C MET A 106 1.32 -1.02 -7.44
N TYR A 107 1.45 -0.16 -6.43
CA TYR A 107 1.26 -0.51 -5.02
C TYR A 107 -0.16 -0.16 -4.57
N TRP A 108 -0.86 -1.13 -4.00
CA TRP A 108 -2.16 -0.89 -3.37
C TRP A 108 -1.95 -0.55 -1.91
N MET A 109 -2.29 0.68 -1.53
CA MET A 109 -2.21 1.17 -0.16
C MET A 109 -3.60 1.53 0.34
N GLY A 110 -4.01 0.92 1.45
CA GLY A 110 -5.36 1.08 1.99
C GLY A 110 -5.74 2.53 2.28
N MET A 111 -4.79 3.37 2.67
CA MET A 111 -5.04 4.79 2.97
C MET A 111 -5.50 5.62 1.75
N PHE A 112 -5.20 5.16 0.53
CA PHE A 112 -5.61 5.83 -0.71
C PHE A 112 -6.75 5.12 -1.43
N ALA A 113 -6.86 3.80 -1.23
CA ALA A 113 -7.79 2.95 -1.97
C ALA A 113 -9.14 2.75 -1.27
N ASN A 114 -9.21 2.94 0.06
CA ASN A 114 -10.45 2.86 0.79
C ASN A 114 -11.23 4.18 0.74
N ARG A 115 -12.55 4.09 0.87
CA ARG A 115 -13.41 5.24 1.11
C ARG A 115 -13.32 5.66 2.57
N LEU A 116 -13.18 6.96 2.78
CA LEU A 116 -12.93 7.56 4.10
C LEU A 116 -14.04 8.55 4.48
N ASP A 117 -15.18 8.50 3.80
CA ASP A 117 -16.35 9.36 4.02
C ASP A 117 -17.17 8.97 5.26
N ALA A 118 -16.86 7.84 5.88
CA ALA A 118 -17.41 7.39 7.15
C ALA A 118 -16.42 7.57 8.32
N PRO A 119 -16.88 7.60 9.58
CA PRO A 119 -16.01 7.76 10.76
C PRO A 119 -14.96 6.66 10.94
N PHE A 120 -15.13 5.52 10.25
CA PHE A 120 -14.18 4.42 10.25
C PHE A 120 -13.98 3.92 8.81
N VAL A 121 -12.76 3.46 8.49
CA VAL A 121 -12.40 2.74 7.26
C VAL A 121 -13.32 1.51 7.05
N GLU A 122 -13.92 1.05 8.14
CA GLU A 122 -14.85 -0.07 8.25
C GLU A 122 -16.14 0.10 7.47
N ALA A 123 -16.46 1.30 6.95
CA ALA A 123 -17.60 1.48 6.07
C ALA A 123 -17.46 0.72 4.74
N ASP A 124 -16.23 0.40 4.33
CA ASP A 124 -15.97 -0.48 3.19
C ASP A 124 -16.08 -1.98 3.56
N TRP A 125 -16.32 -2.32 4.84
CA TRP A 125 -16.31 -3.72 5.30
C TRP A 125 -17.62 -4.49 5.02
N GLY A 126 -18.59 -3.84 4.37
CA GLY A 126 -19.84 -4.46 3.94
C GLY A 126 -20.62 -5.13 5.08
N ASP A 127 -21.32 -6.22 4.77
CA ASP A 127 -22.16 -6.97 5.72
C ASP A 127 -21.37 -7.96 6.60
N GLY A 128 -20.05 -7.76 6.75
CA GLY A 128 -19.15 -8.63 7.51
C GLY A 128 -18.56 -9.81 6.72
N ASP A 129 -18.80 -9.88 5.40
CA ASP A 129 -18.10 -10.81 4.50
C ASP A 129 -16.90 -10.13 3.85
N LEU A 130 -15.69 -10.50 4.28
CA LEU A 130 -14.44 -9.96 3.72
C LEU A 130 -14.36 -10.16 2.20
N ARG A 131 -15.02 -11.15 1.61
CA ARG A 131 -14.97 -11.38 0.15
C ARG A 131 -15.70 -10.33 -0.67
N THR A 132 -16.37 -9.40 0.00
CA THR A 132 -17.11 -8.30 -0.63
C THR A 132 -16.38 -6.96 -0.56
N VAL A 133 -15.23 -6.90 0.13
CA VAL A 133 -14.56 -5.64 0.45
C VAL A 133 -13.36 -5.40 -0.48
N PRO A 134 -13.02 -4.14 -0.84
CA PRO A 134 -11.97 -3.84 -1.80
C PRO A 134 -10.59 -4.44 -1.46
N PHE A 135 -10.20 -4.44 -0.17
CA PHE A 135 -8.90 -4.99 0.24
C PHE A 135 -8.77 -6.48 -0.10
N TYR A 136 -9.86 -7.25 -0.01
CA TYR A 136 -9.84 -8.67 -0.32
C TYR A 136 -9.47 -8.90 -1.78
N PHE A 137 -10.15 -8.19 -2.69
CA PHE A 137 -9.83 -8.28 -4.12
C PHE A 137 -8.39 -7.85 -4.39
N ALA A 138 -7.93 -6.74 -3.82
CA ALA A 138 -6.56 -6.27 -4.00
C ALA A 138 -5.52 -7.31 -3.53
N LEU A 139 -5.71 -7.90 -2.35
CA LEU A 139 -4.81 -8.92 -1.80
C LEU A 139 -4.80 -10.20 -2.65
N HIS A 140 -5.98 -10.66 -3.09
CA HIS A 140 -6.10 -11.89 -3.87
C HIS A 140 -5.63 -11.72 -5.31
N ASP A 141 -5.77 -10.53 -5.89
CA ASP A 141 -5.35 -10.23 -7.26
C ASP A 141 -3.87 -9.80 -7.35
N SER A 142 -3.22 -9.41 -6.24
CA SER A 142 -1.81 -8.98 -6.25
C SER A 142 -0.84 -10.10 -6.61
N CYS A 143 0.33 -9.73 -7.12
CA CYS A 143 1.45 -10.66 -7.29
C CYS A 143 2.20 -10.91 -5.97
N GLY A 144 2.14 -9.94 -5.05
CA GLY A 144 2.91 -9.95 -3.81
C GLY A 144 2.27 -9.20 -2.66
N LEU A 145 2.82 -9.44 -1.47
CA LEU A 145 2.55 -8.75 -0.22
C LEU A 145 3.84 -8.08 0.27
N VAL A 146 3.72 -6.82 0.64
CA VAL A 146 4.84 -6.00 1.14
C VAL A 146 4.48 -5.54 2.54
N ASN A 147 5.21 -6.04 3.53
CA ASN A 147 5.04 -5.65 4.93
C ASN A 147 6.07 -4.59 5.30
N ILE A 148 5.59 -3.37 5.55
CA ILE A 148 6.44 -2.23 5.88
C ILE A 148 6.70 -2.21 7.39
N LEU A 149 7.98 -2.26 7.75
CA LEU A 149 8.46 -2.03 9.10
C LEU A 149 9.24 -0.71 9.13
N ASN A 150 8.77 0.22 9.95
CA ASN A 150 9.51 1.45 10.23
C ASN A 150 10.66 1.22 11.21
N ASP A 151 11.33 2.31 11.59
CA ASP A 151 12.41 2.31 12.58
C ASP A 151 12.00 1.56 13.86
N GLY A 152 12.92 0.75 14.39
CA GLY A 152 12.61 -0.19 15.47
C GLY A 152 11.80 -1.40 15.01
N ALA A 153 12.26 -2.06 13.93
CA ALA A 153 11.54 -3.14 13.25
C ALA A 153 10.99 -4.24 14.17
N ALA A 154 11.68 -4.59 15.26
CA ALA A 154 11.18 -5.57 16.24
C ALA A 154 9.90 -5.10 16.96
N GLU A 155 9.81 -3.82 17.32
CA GLU A 155 8.63 -3.24 17.95
C GLU A 155 7.49 -3.10 16.93
N GLU A 156 7.80 -2.66 15.72
CA GLU A 156 6.83 -2.54 14.63
C GLU A 156 6.30 -3.89 14.17
N MET A 157 7.13 -4.92 14.12
CA MET A 157 6.71 -6.29 13.86
C MET A 157 5.74 -6.78 14.92
N ALA A 158 6.03 -6.50 16.20
CA ALA A 158 5.14 -6.84 17.30
C ALA A 158 3.81 -6.07 17.26
N LYS A 159 3.80 -4.80 16.81
CA LYS A 159 2.56 -4.02 16.61
C LYS A 159 1.75 -4.55 15.43
N THR A 160 2.42 -4.87 14.34
CA THR A 160 1.83 -5.35 13.09
C THR A 160 1.12 -6.68 13.31
N TYR A 161 1.80 -7.70 13.84
CA TYR A 161 1.20 -9.02 14.02
C TYR A 161 0.30 -9.17 15.25
N LYS A 162 0.07 -8.09 16.02
CA LYS A 162 -1.07 -8.03 16.97
C LYS A 162 -2.40 -7.74 16.27
N ARG A 163 -2.37 -7.32 14.99
CA ARG A 163 -3.55 -7.03 14.19
C ARG A 163 -3.95 -8.26 13.41
N LEU A 164 -5.21 -8.69 13.58
CA LEU A 164 -5.74 -9.87 12.92
C LEU A 164 -5.58 -9.80 11.39
N TYR A 165 -5.76 -8.61 10.80
CA TYR A 165 -5.65 -8.40 9.35
C TYR A 165 -4.24 -8.65 8.82
N SER A 166 -3.21 -8.12 9.49
CA SER A 166 -1.82 -8.34 9.08
C SER A 166 -1.41 -9.82 9.15
N VAL A 167 -1.96 -10.56 10.11
CA VAL A 167 -1.76 -12.02 10.18
C VAL A 167 -2.51 -12.73 9.03
N TYR A 168 -3.74 -12.30 8.73
CA TYR A 168 -4.52 -12.82 7.61
C TYR A 168 -3.84 -12.58 6.25
N GLU A 169 -3.37 -11.36 6.00
CA GLU A 169 -2.66 -10.97 4.77
C GLU A 169 -1.41 -11.82 4.58
N ALA A 170 -0.56 -11.92 5.61
CA ALA A 170 0.62 -12.78 5.61
C ALA A 170 0.27 -14.25 5.33
N TRP A 171 -0.80 -14.76 5.95
CA TRP A 171 -1.27 -16.12 5.71
C TRP A 171 -1.72 -16.33 4.26
N VAL A 172 -2.47 -15.39 3.68
CA VAL A 172 -2.88 -15.45 2.26
C VAL A 172 -1.64 -15.49 1.37
N ALA A 173 -0.68 -14.59 1.57
CA ALA A 173 0.53 -14.53 0.75
C ALA A 173 1.33 -15.85 0.80
N MET A 174 1.57 -16.37 2.01
CA MET A 174 2.32 -17.62 2.22
C MET A 174 1.62 -18.86 1.65
N THR A 175 0.29 -18.91 1.69
CA THR A 175 -0.47 -20.10 1.24
C THR A 175 -0.82 -20.09 -0.25
N THR A 176 -0.78 -18.92 -0.89
CA THR A 176 -1.09 -18.77 -2.33
C THR A 176 0.15 -18.64 -3.21
N GLY A 177 1.35 -18.72 -2.62
CA GLY A 177 2.62 -18.67 -3.35
C GLY A 177 3.02 -17.27 -3.84
N LYS A 178 2.37 -16.22 -3.33
CA LYS A 178 2.72 -14.82 -3.62
C LYS A 178 4.10 -14.49 -3.02
N SER A 179 4.77 -13.47 -3.56
CA SER A 179 5.93 -12.92 -2.86
C SER A 179 5.47 -12.33 -1.53
N TYR A 180 6.25 -12.54 -0.48
CA TYR A 180 6.03 -11.89 0.80
C TYR A 180 7.35 -11.32 1.29
N ASP A 181 7.42 -9.99 1.29
CA ASP A 181 8.65 -9.29 1.60
C ASP A 181 8.44 -8.34 2.77
N ILE A 182 9.44 -8.25 3.63
CA ILE A 182 9.48 -7.34 4.78
C ILE A 182 10.45 -6.23 4.42
N VAL A 183 10.00 -4.99 4.46
CA VAL A 183 10.77 -3.85 3.95
C VAL A 183 10.84 -2.71 4.94
N MET A 184 11.92 -1.94 4.88
CA MET A 184 12.19 -0.77 5.70
C MET A 184 12.92 0.30 4.88
N SER A 185 13.04 1.50 5.44
CA SER A 185 13.70 2.66 4.82
C SER A 185 15.19 2.45 4.47
N THR A 186 15.79 1.33 4.89
CA THR A 186 17.20 1.00 4.67
C THR A 186 17.43 -0.32 3.94
N GLY A 187 16.39 -1.10 3.67
CA GLY A 187 16.55 -2.42 3.03
C GLY A 187 15.29 -3.29 3.03
N ALA A 188 15.45 -4.49 2.49
CA ALA A 188 14.38 -5.46 2.28
C ALA A 188 14.85 -6.89 2.61
N ILE A 189 13.94 -7.69 3.15
CA ILE A 189 14.09 -9.13 3.37
C ILE A 189 12.99 -9.84 2.61
N ALA A 190 13.37 -10.79 1.77
CA ALA A 190 12.43 -11.69 1.11
C ALA A 190 12.10 -12.86 2.04
N THR A 191 10.85 -13.35 2.03
CA THR A 191 10.46 -14.48 2.90
C THR A 191 9.97 -15.71 2.15
N THR A 192 9.35 -15.55 0.98
CA THR A 192 8.82 -16.67 0.18
C THR A 192 9.62 -16.95 -1.08
N GLN A 193 10.24 -15.94 -1.68
CA GLN A 193 10.99 -16.05 -2.92
C GLN A 193 12.21 -15.14 -2.90
N PRO A 194 13.40 -15.60 -3.31
CA PRO A 194 14.59 -14.76 -3.34
C PRO A 194 14.43 -13.58 -4.30
N PHE A 195 15.22 -12.53 -4.10
CA PHE A 195 15.30 -11.38 -5.00
C PHE A 195 15.96 -11.76 -6.34
N SER A 196 15.93 -10.82 -7.29
CA SER A 196 16.42 -11.02 -8.67
C SER A 196 17.90 -11.43 -8.74
N HIS A 197 18.71 -10.99 -7.77
CA HIS A 197 20.12 -11.36 -7.62
C HIS A 197 20.33 -12.71 -6.90
N GLY A 198 19.27 -13.44 -6.58
CA GLY A 198 19.29 -14.75 -5.91
C GLY A 198 19.48 -14.72 -4.39
N GLY A 199 19.63 -13.53 -3.79
CA GLY A 199 19.73 -13.37 -2.33
C GLY A 199 18.38 -13.18 -1.66
N TRP A 200 18.39 -13.20 -0.32
CA TRP A 200 17.20 -13.03 0.52
C TRP A 200 17.16 -11.68 1.24
N GLU A 201 18.24 -10.91 1.13
CA GLU A 201 18.42 -9.61 1.77
C GLU A 201 18.94 -8.63 0.73
N PHE A 202 18.46 -7.39 0.81
CA PHE A 202 18.89 -6.28 -0.03
C PHE A 202 19.02 -5.01 0.84
N GLY A 203 20.11 -4.26 0.67
CA GLY A 203 20.41 -3.11 1.53
C GLY A 203 20.83 -3.53 2.95
N ALA A 204 20.51 -2.70 3.94
CA ALA A 204 20.78 -2.95 5.34
C ALA A 204 19.47 -3.11 6.11
N PHE A 205 19.23 -4.30 6.65
CA PHE A 205 18.08 -4.53 7.51
C PHE A 205 18.49 -4.48 8.98
N ASN A 206 18.13 -3.42 9.70
CA ASN A 206 18.47 -3.28 11.12
C ASN A 206 17.25 -3.47 12.01
N ALA A 207 17.15 -4.63 12.64
CA ALA A 207 16.02 -4.96 13.50
C ALA A 207 15.93 -4.15 14.81
N TYR A 208 17.00 -3.45 15.20
CA TYR A 208 17.19 -2.93 16.57
C TYR A 208 17.48 -1.44 16.68
N THR A 209 17.70 -0.71 15.58
CA THR A 209 17.94 0.73 15.68
C THR A 209 16.66 1.49 15.98
N ARG A 210 16.57 2.04 17.20
CA ARG A 210 15.90 3.31 17.45
C ARG A 210 16.90 4.40 17.09
N THR A 211 16.62 5.17 16.04
CA THR A 211 17.24 6.48 15.86
C THR A 211 16.83 7.34 17.06
N TRP A 212 17.83 7.76 17.84
CA TRP A 212 17.66 8.62 19.01
C TRP A 212 17.47 10.07 18.62
#